data_AF-A0A432IP46-F1
#
_entry.id   AF-A0A432IP46-F1
#
_cell.length_a   1.000
_cell.length_b   1.000
_cell.length_c   1.000
_cell.angle_alpha   90.00
_cell.angle_beta   90.00
_cell.angle_gamma   90.00
#
_symmetry.space_group_name_H-M   'P 1'
#
loop_
_entity.id
_entity.type
_entity.pdbx_description
1 polymer ?
#
loop_
_entity_poly.entity_id
_entity_poly.type
_entity_poly.pdbx_seq_one_letter_code
_entity_poly.pdbx_strand_id
1 'polypeptide(L)'
;KRFGKLATGAGHGGMDFFVLNAFVESAKQNIAPPLDAYDAAAWSAITPLSEDSIANNGEPQDFPDFTRGNWIKRKPYNWMKDTY
;
A
#
# COMPACT_ATOMS: atom_id res chain seq x y z
N LYS A 1 -0.37 -7.78 22.97
CA LYS A 1 0.39 -7.31 21.79
C LYS A 1 1.08 -5.98 22.12
N ARG A 2 2.35 -5.80 21.74
CA ARG A 2 3.25 -4.69 22.15
C ARG A 2 2.64 -3.29 22.00
N PHE A 3 1.95 -3.02 20.89
CA PHE A 3 1.38 -1.71 20.58
C PHE A 3 -0.11 -1.58 20.92
N GLY A 4 -0.74 -2.59 21.53
CA GLY A 4 -2.20 -2.61 21.72
C GLY A 4 -2.73 -1.39 22.47
N LYS A 5 -2.06 -0.96 23.54
CA LYS A 5 -2.48 0.22 24.32
C LYS A 5 -2.41 1.54 23.53
N LEU A 6 -1.43 1.67 22.62
CA LEU A 6 -1.26 2.87 21.80
C LEU A 6 -2.26 2.90 20.64
N ALA A 7 -2.62 1.74 20.12
CA ALA A 7 -3.62 1.62 19.06
C ALA A 7 -5.06 1.76 19.57
N THR A 8 -5.37 1.34 20.80
CA THR A 8 -6.73 1.43 21.35
C THR A 8 -7.25 2.88 21.33
N GLY A 9 -8.31 3.12 20.57
CA GLY A 9 -8.95 4.43 20.44
C GLY A 9 -8.22 5.42 19.52
N ALA A 10 -7.13 5.02 18.86
CA ALA A 10 -6.43 5.85 17.90
C ALA A 10 -7.11 5.80 16.51
N GLY A 11 -7.47 6.96 15.95
CA GLY A 11 -7.98 7.08 14.58
C GLY A 11 -9.15 6.12 14.26
N HIS A 12 -9.09 5.45 13.12
CA HIS A 12 -10.09 4.48 12.65
C HIS A 12 -9.94 3.10 13.33
N GLY A 13 -10.28 3.01 14.62
CA GLY A 13 -10.30 1.74 15.36
C GLY A 13 -8.91 1.17 15.70
N GLY A 14 -7.88 2.01 15.64
CA GLY A 14 -6.50 1.69 15.95
C GLY A 14 -5.62 1.36 14.75
N MET A 15 -6.19 1.20 13.55
CA MET A 15 -5.40 0.85 12.36
C MET A 15 -4.43 1.99 11.99
N ASP A 16 -4.88 3.24 12.11
CA ASP A 16 -4.10 4.41 11.71
C ASP A 16 -2.78 4.49 12.47
N PHE A 17 -2.80 4.10 13.75
CA PHE A 17 -1.58 3.98 14.54
C PHE A 17 -0.57 3.05 13.87
N PHE A 18 -1.00 1.85 13.46
CA PHE A 18 -0.11 0.87 12.84
C PHE A 18 0.39 1.33 11.46
N VAL A 19 -0.47 1.93 10.64
CA VAL A 19 -0.08 2.46 9.32
C VAL A 19 0.99 3.56 9.45
N LEU A 20 0.75 4.54 10.33
CA LEU A 20 1.68 5.65 10.54
C LEU A 20 2.97 5.20 11.23
N ASN A 21 2.85 4.33 12.24
CA ASN A 21 4.00 3.75 12.92
C ASN A 21 4.90 2.99 11.95
N ALA A 22 4.31 2.20 11.03
CA ALA A 22 5.08 1.48 10.04
C ALA A 22 5.81 2.41 9.06
N PHE A 23 5.16 3.49 8.61
CA PHE A 23 5.79 4.50 7.76
C PHE A 23 6.98 5.18 8.46
N VAL A 24 6.78 5.64 9.70
CA VAL A 24 7.81 6.33 10.49
C VAL A 24 9.00 5.41 10.80
N GLU A 25 8.74 4.16 11.18
CA GLU A 25 9.80 3.21 11.50
C GLU A 25 10.61 2.76 10.27
N SER A 26 9.95 2.60 9.12
CA SER A 26 10.65 2.38 7.84
C SER A 26 11.59 3.55 7.51
N ALA A 27 11.14 4.79 7.71
CA ALA A 27 11.98 5.97 7.50
C ALA A 27 13.18 6.02 8.47
N LYS A 28 12.95 5.75 9.76
CA LYS A 28 14.03 5.70 10.77
C LYS A 28 15.09 4.64 10.48
N GLN A 29 14.69 3.53 9.86
CA GLN A 29 15.57 2.42 9.51
C GLN A 29 16.16 2.52 8.10
N ASN A 30 15.79 3.57 7.35
CA ASN A 30 16.20 3.77 5.96
C ASN A 30 15.88 2.54 5.07
N ILE A 31 14.67 1.99 5.22
CA ILE A 31 14.16 0.91 4.38
C ILE A 31 12.89 1.34 3.64
N ALA A 32 12.54 0.61 2.59
CA ALA A 32 11.25 0.81 1.92
C ALA A 32 10.07 0.55 2.88
N PRO A 33 9.00 1.36 2.83
CA PRO A 33 7.78 1.08 3.56
C PRO A 33 7.07 -0.18 3.03
N PRO A 34 6.13 -0.77 3.79
CA PRO A 34 5.40 -1.97 3.38
C PRO A 34 4.58 -1.78 2.09
N LEU A 35 4.08 -0.57 1.87
CA LEU A 35 3.39 -0.11 0.68
C LEU A 35 4.18 1.05 0.11
N ASP A 36 4.67 0.90 -1.12
CA ASP A 36 5.53 1.89 -1.76
C ASP A 36 4.82 2.70 -2.85
N ALA A 37 5.57 3.57 -3.52
CA ALA A 37 5.03 4.45 -4.55
C ALA A 37 4.43 3.69 -5.75
N TYR A 38 4.91 2.49 -6.06
CA TYR A 38 4.38 1.69 -7.17
C TYR A 38 3.05 1.06 -6.79
N ASP A 39 2.90 0.62 -5.53
CA ASP A 39 1.62 0.12 -5.00
C ASP A 39 0.58 1.25 -5.04
N ALA A 40 0.96 2.44 -4.55
CA ALA A 40 0.10 3.62 -4.58
C ALA A 40 -0.30 4.01 -6.01
N ALA A 41 0.64 4.04 -6.96
CA ALA A 41 0.36 4.35 -8.36
C ALA A 41 -0.59 3.32 -9.00
N ALA A 42 -0.38 2.03 -8.76
CA ALA A 42 -1.24 0.97 -9.27
C ALA A 42 -2.67 1.10 -8.73
N TRP A 43 -2.84 1.43 -7.45
CA TRP A 43 -4.17 1.63 -6.86
C TRP A 43 -4.83 2.92 -7.35
N SER A 44 -4.08 4.02 -7.45
CA SER A 44 -4.59 5.28 -7.96
C SER A 44 -4.96 5.21 -9.45
N ALA A 45 -4.30 4.35 -10.23
CA ALA A 45 -4.64 4.14 -11.64
C ALA A 45 -6.04 3.55 -11.85
N ILE A 46 -6.63 2.90 -10.83
CA ILE A 46 -8.01 2.39 -10.91
C ILE A 46 -8.98 3.53 -11.25
N THR A 47 -8.81 4.72 -10.69
CA THR A 47 -9.72 5.86 -10.91
C THR A 47 -9.82 6.22 -12.40
N PRO A 48 -8.76 6.66 -13.10
CA PRO A 48 -8.86 7.02 -14.52
C PRO A 48 -9.19 5.81 -15.40
N LEU A 49 -8.65 4.62 -15.12
CA LEU A 49 -8.96 3.43 -15.93
C LEU A 49 -10.42 3.00 -15.78
N SER A 50 -11.04 3.19 -14.62
CA SER A 50 -12.46 2.92 -14.45
C SER A 50 -13.34 3.93 -15.19
N GLU A 51 -12.93 5.20 -15.25
CA GLU A 51 -13.60 6.25 -16.02
C GLU A 51 -13.55 5.93 -17.52
N ASP A 52 -12.38 5.54 -18.02
CA ASP A 52 -12.18 5.10 -19.41
C ASP A 52 -13.00 3.84 -19.74
N SER A 53 -13.05 2.86 -18.82
CA SER A 53 -13.86 1.65 -18.99
C SER A 53 -15.35 2.01 -19.13
N ILE A 54 -15.88 2.87 -18.26
CA ILE A 54 -17.28 3.32 -18.31
C ILE A 54 -17.55 4.06 -19.63
N ALA A 55 -16.65 4.94 -20.06
CA ALA A 55 -16.76 5.66 -21.32
C ALA A 55 -16.80 4.71 -22.54
N ASN A 56 -16.12 3.56 -22.44
CA ASN A 56 -16.06 2.52 -23.47
C ASN A 56 -17.04 1.36 -23.21
N ASN A 57 -18.20 1.62 -22.59
CA ASN A 57 -19.26 0.62 -22.33
C ASN A 57 -18.80 -0.62 -21.53
N GLY A 58 -17.89 -0.43 -20.59
CA GLY A 58 -17.36 -1.48 -19.73
C GLY A 58 -16.24 -2.30 -20.37
N GLU A 59 -15.57 -1.78 -21.40
CA GLU A 59 -14.41 -2.45 -22.00
C GLU A 59 -13.27 -2.62 -20.96
N PRO A 60 -12.58 -3.78 -20.92
CA PRO A 60 -11.38 -3.96 -20.10
C PRO A 60 -10.29 -2.95 -20.43
N GLN A 61 -9.61 -2.43 -19.41
CA GLN A 61 -8.51 -1.48 -19.57
C GLN A 61 -7.19 -2.08 -19.10
N ASP A 62 -6.13 -1.85 -19.86
CA ASP A 62 -4.79 -2.31 -19.51
C ASP A 62 -4.18 -1.43 -18.41
N PHE A 63 -3.65 -2.08 -17.37
CA PHE A 63 -2.91 -1.38 -16.33
C PHE A 63 -1.49 -1.05 -16.77
N PRO A 64 -1.01 0.19 -16.54
CA PRO A 64 0.40 0.50 -16.69
C PRO A 64 1.25 -0.30 -15.69
N ASP A 65 2.31 -0.94 -16.15
CA ASP A 65 3.32 -1.52 -15.26
C ASP A 65 4.28 -0.43 -14.77
N PHE A 66 3.92 0.22 -13.66
CA PHE A 66 4.73 1.24 -13.01
C PHE A 66 6.10 0.72 -12.53
N THR A 67 6.27 -0.60 -12.37
CA THR A 67 7.52 -1.22 -11.93
C THR A 67 8.45 -1.57 -13.08
N ARG A 68 7.99 -1.50 -14.34
CA ARG A 68 8.74 -1.89 -15.55
C ARG A 68 9.28 -3.33 -15.48
N GLY A 69 8.42 -4.27 -15.11
CA GLY A 69 8.69 -5.70 -15.01
C GLY A 69 9.37 -6.12 -13.70
N ASN A 70 9.75 -5.19 -12.83
CA ASN A 70 10.44 -5.52 -11.58
C ASN A 70 9.52 -6.20 -10.55
N TRP A 71 8.20 -6.07 -10.69
CA TRP A 71 7.23 -6.79 -9.86
C TRP A 71 7.44 -8.32 -9.87
N ILE A 72 7.91 -8.88 -10.99
CA ILE A 72 8.17 -10.33 -11.17
C ILE A 72 9.23 -10.83 -10.17
N LYS A 73 10.22 -9.98 -9.85
CA LYS A 73 11.33 -10.32 -8.96
C LYS A 73 11.14 -9.76 -7.54
N ARG A 74 10.06 -9.00 -7.30
CA ARG A 74 9.79 -8.36 -6.02
C ARG A 74 9.49 -9.43 -4.98
N LYS A 75 10.24 -9.44 -3.88
CA LYS A 75 9.94 -10.30 -2.74
C LYS A 75 8.68 -9.77 -2.04
N PRO A 76 7.65 -10.61 -1.79
CA PRO A 76 6.49 -10.19 -1.03
C PRO A 76 6.89 -9.67 0.36
N TYR A 77 6.21 -8.62 0.82
CA TYR A 77 6.42 -8.10 2.17
C TYR A 77 5.96 -9.13 3.22
N ASN A 78 6.76 -9.31 4.28
CA ASN A 78 6.37 -10.18 5.39
C ASN A 78 5.40 -9.44 6.34
N TRP A 79 4.11 -9.69 6.19
CA TRP A 79 3.04 -9.10 7.00
C TRP A 79 2.92 -9.71 8.40
N MET A 80 3.41 -10.93 8.61
CA MET A 80 3.32 -11.65 9.88
C MET A 80 4.61 -11.46 10.68
N LYS A 81 4.73 -10.30 11.32
CA LYS A 81 5.88 -9.95 12.18
C LYS A 81 5.44 -9.11 13.37
N ASP A 82 6.22 -9.17 14.44
CA ASP A 82 5.97 -8.41 15.68
C ASP A 82 6.78 -7.10 15.76
N THR A 83 7.54 -6.80 14.71
CA THR A 83 8.09 -5.45 14.49
C THR A 83 6.96 -4.50 14.12
N TYR A 84 7.23 -3.20 14.18
CA TYR A 84 6.33 -2.12 13.79
C TYR A 84 5.46 -2.39 12.56
#